data_AF-A0A938NWW5-F1
#
_entry.id   AF-A0A938NWW5-F1
#
_cell.length_a   1.000
_cell.length_b   1.000
_cell.length_c   1.000
_cell.angle_alpha   90.00
_cell.angle_beta   90.00
_cell.angle_gamma   90.00
#
_symmetry.space_group_name_H-M   'P 1'
#
loop_
_entity.id
_entity.type
_entity.pdbx_description
1 polymer ?
#
loop_
_entity_poly.entity_id
_entity_poly.type
_entity_poly.pdbx_seq_one_letter_code
_entity_poly.pdbx_strand_id
1 'polypeptide(L)'
;MAVDKNTTDLILGTYRNMFKELQEKNASGESFDKLKKILDEMENMALTSKDVMEYTTKLTTQNYFVDFSNAYSAVLIEMSKSGSGGSSDDILLKQTLSAYENAIQQLEGKPYSDLLIPPIKNIVELGKSGISYPVFLRICEEKGLNKALEGNYVTREVKLSEIEFAEKMFLPVEVKMHKEILSVFDEMSSKAQFGIPDMFEFGLKRQHIEWKYAPEIEKWKMIIRHWEKLLEYMNDWIDSFCEFAPRDTRWTDMRGIFYTKRNIKRTQDCNPGVFKQRERIFQECFGLGWENIFSHDTFLTEVKAGRVPHSEESLKILQEGYQYCKPFSKPEENIIKRAEAEYYRRYGKK
;
A
#
# COMPACT_ATOMS: atom_id res chain seq x y z
N MET A 1 -14.67 23.23 -6.32
CA MET A 1 -15.13 23.88 -5.07
C MET A 1 -13.88 24.44 -4.41
N ALA A 2 -13.96 25.59 -3.72
CA ALA A 2 -12.80 26.07 -2.95
C ALA A 2 -12.30 24.96 -2.00
N VAL A 3 -10.99 24.89 -1.80
CA VAL A 3 -10.40 23.92 -0.87
C VAL A 3 -10.97 24.17 0.52
N ASP A 4 -11.33 23.10 1.22
CA ASP A 4 -11.92 23.24 2.55
C ASP A 4 -10.90 23.87 3.52
N LYS A 5 -11.44 24.58 4.51
CA LYS A 5 -10.63 25.35 5.45
C LYS A 5 -9.70 24.47 6.27
N ASN A 6 -10.11 23.26 6.65
CA ASN A 6 -9.28 22.37 7.47
C ASN A 6 -8.04 21.91 6.68
N THR A 7 -8.21 21.59 5.40
CA THR A 7 -7.08 21.23 4.53
C THR A 7 -6.16 22.41 4.24
N THR A 8 -6.73 23.60 4.03
CA THR A 8 -5.95 24.84 3.84
C THR A 8 -5.16 25.18 5.10
N ASP A 9 -5.74 25.00 6.29
CA ASP A 9 -5.09 25.26 7.57
C ASP A 9 -3.95 24.27 7.85
N LEU A 10 -4.08 23.01 7.43
CA LEU A 10 -2.99 22.02 7.51
C LEU A 10 -1.78 22.38 6.64
N ILE A 11 -2.02 23.01 5.48
CA ILE A 11 -0.97 23.39 4.52
C ILE A 11 -0.37 24.77 4.85
N LEU A 12 -1.21 25.76 5.16
CA LEU A 12 -0.81 27.16 5.36
C LEU A 12 -0.63 27.57 6.81
N GLY A 13 -1.07 26.77 7.78
CA GLY A 13 -1.07 27.14 9.21
C GLY A 13 0.31 27.56 9.72
N THR A 14 1.35 26.81 9.35
CA THR A 14 2.74 27.14 9.69
C THR A 14 3.18 28.47 9.08
N TYR A 15 2.89 28.71 7.81
CA TYR A 15 3.25 29.94 7.10
C TYR A 15 2.55 31.18 7.68
N ARG A 16 1.28 31.06 8.06
CA ARG A 16 0.53 32.14 8.75
C ARG A 16 1.13 32.47 10.10
N ASN A 17 1.51 31.46 10.87
CA ASN A 17 2.15 31.66 12.18
C ASN A 17 3.50 32.35 12.01
N MET A 18 4.32 31.93 11.04
CA MET A 18 5.60 32.57 10.72
C MET A 18 5.43 34.04 10.33
N PHE A 19 4.44 34.36 9.50
CA PHE A 19 4.14 35.75 9.13
C PHE A 19 3.66 36.58 10.32
N LYS A 20 2.77 36.01 11.15
CA LYS A 20 2.26 36.65 12.37
C LYS A 20 3.37 36.94 13.39
N GLU A 21 4.32 36.02 13.57
CA GLU A 21 5.49 36.25 14.43
C GLU A 21 6.33 37.44 13.97
N LEU A 22 6.48 37.63 12.65
CA LEU A 22 7.20 38.79 12.11
C LEU A 22 6.41 40.10 12.33
N GLN A 23 5.07 40.05 12.20
CA GLN A 23 4.21 41.19 12.54
C GLN A 23 4.32 41.57 14.02
N GLU A 24 4.29 40.59 14.92
CA GLU A 24 4.43 40.80 16.36
C GLU A 24 5.81 41.36 16.72
N LYS A 25 6.85 41.04 15.93
CA LYS A 25 8.21 41.59 16.05
C LYS A 25 8.40 42.93 15.32
N ASN A 26 7.33 43.55 14.80
CA ASN A 26 7.36 44.80 14.04
C ASN A 26 8.32 44.77 12.83
N ALA A 27 8.41 43.63 12.14
CA ALA A 27 9.16 43.52 10.91
C ALA A 27 8.58 44.45 9.83
N SER A 28 9.44 45.11 9.05
CA SER A 28 9.06 46.01 7.96
C SER A 28 10.16 46.04 6.90
N GLY A 29 9.80 46.25 5.64
CA GLY A 29 10.76 46.33 4.54
C GLY A 29 10.25 45.64 3.28
N GLU A 30 11.00 45.77 2.18
CA GLU A 30 10.64 45.20 0.88
C GLU A 30 10.50 43.67 0.94
N SER A 31 11.39 43.01 1.69
CA SER A 31 11.30 41.56 1.89
C SER A 31 10.05 41.14 2.68
N PHE A 32 9.59 42.00 3.61
CA PHE A 32 8.39 41.73 4.41
C PHE A 32 7.11 41.91 3.59
N ASP A 33 7.06 42.94 2.74
CA ASP A 33 5.96 43.13 1.80
C ASP A 33 5.88 42.01 0.76
N LYS A 34 7.04 41.54 0.28
CA LYS A 34 7.13 40.38 -0.62
C LYS A 34 6.63 39.10 0.05
N LEU A 35 7.01 38.86 1.30
CA LEU A 35 6.54 37.72 2.09
C LEU A 35 5.01 37.73 2.24
N LYS A 36 4.43 38.89 2.57
CA LYS A 36 2.98 39.07 2.68
C LYS A 36 2.28 38.75 1.36
N LYS A 37 2.79 39.29 0.25
CA LYS A 37 2.21 39.09 -1.08
C LYS A 37 2.17 37.61 -1.46
N ILE A 38 3.24 36.87 -1.21
CA ILE A 38 3.32 35.43 -1.48
C ILE A 38 2.27 34.68 -0.66
N LEU A 39 2.11 35.01 0.63
CA LEU A 39 1.08 34.40 1.47
C LEU A 39 -0.33 34.67 0.94
N ASP A 40 -0.63 35.91 0.57
CA ASP A 40 -1.94 36.30 0.02
C ASP A 40 -2.24 35.55 -1.29
N GLU A 41 -1.23 35.34 -2.14
CA GLU A 41 -1.36 34.54 -3.37
C GLU A 41 -1.61 33.05 -3.08
N MET A 42 -0.94 32.48 -2.07
CA MET A 42 -1.18 31.11 -1.61
C MET A 42 -2.59 30.92 -1.03
N GLU A 43 -3.11 31.93 -0.33
CA GLU A 43 -4.49 31.92 0.18
C GLU A 43 -5.51 32.05 -0.96
N ASN A 44 -5.28 32.95 -1.91
CA ASN A 44 -6.16 33.12 -3.05
C ASN A 44 -6.20 31.87 -3.95
N MET A 45 -5.08 31.13 -4.06
CA MET A 45 -5.04 29.85 -4.75
C MET A 45 -5.92 28.78 -4.09
N ALA A 46 -6.05 28.78 -2.76
CA ALA A 46 -6.94 27.85 -2.06
C ALA A 46 -8.41 28.13 -2.39
N LEU A 47 -8.77 29.40 -2.58
CA LEU A 47 -10.11 29.84 -2.94
C LEU A 47 -10.47 29.54 -4.41
N THR A 48 -9.48 29.55 -5.30
CA THR A 48 -9.69 29.47 -6.75
C THR A 48 -9.42 28.08 -7.36
N SER A 49 -8.75 27.19 -6.63
CA SER A 49 -8.47 25.82 -7.10
C SER A 49 -9.72 24.92 -7.01
N LYS A 50 -9.82 23.91 -7.90
CA LYS A 50 -11.01 23.05 -7.96
C LYS A 50 -11.02 21.99 -6.86
N ASP A 51 -9.84 21.53 -6.45
CA ASP A 51 -9.60 20.54 -5.41
C ASP A 51 -8.20 20.68 -4.76
N VAL A 52 -7.93 19.87 -3.74
CA VAL A 52 -6.69 19.85 -2.95
C VAL A 52 -5.47 19.44 -3.79
N MET A 53 -5.65 18.55 -4.77
CA MET A 53 -4.56 18.04 -5.60
C MET A 53 -4.09 19.12 -6.58
N GLU A 54 -5.02 19.84 -7.20
CA GLU A 54 -4.71 20.99 -8.05
C GLU A 54 -4.02 22.09 -7.24
N TYR A 55 -4.52 22.38 -6.03
CA TYR A 55 -3.96 23.39 -5.14
C TYR A 55 -2.51 23.07 -4.73
N THR A 56 -2.27 21.87 -4.21
CA THR A 56 -0.93 21.41 -3.79
C THR A 56 0.05 21.33 -4.96
N THR A 57 -0.42 20.91 -6.14
CA THR A 57 0.38 20.90 -7.36
C THR A 57 0.79 22.30 -7.77
N LYS A 58 -0.12 23.28 -7.75
CA LYS A 58 0.21 24.68 -8.10
C LYS A 58 1.21 25.29 -7.12
N LEU A 59 1.00 25.11 -5.82
CA LEU A 59 1.93 25.61 -4.80
C LEU A 59 3.36 25.05 -4.98
N THR A 60 3.45 23.76 -5.32
CA THR A 60 4.74 23.08 -5.51
C THR A 60 5.39 23.47 -6.84
N THR A 61 4.65 23.38 -7.96
CA THR A 61 5.19 23.65 -9.30
C THR A 61 5.55 25.11 -9.53
N GLN A 62 4.86 26.02 -8.85
CA GLN A 62 5.15 27.46 -8.91
C GLN A 62 6.06 27.91 -7.75
N ASN A 63 6.68 26.98 -7.01
CA ASN A 63 7.69 27.22 -5.98
C ASN A 63 7.28 28.13 -4.81
N TYR A 64 5.98 28.28 -4.52
CA TYR A 64 5.49 29.20 -3.48
C TYR A 64 6.05 28.90 -2.09
N PHE A 65 6.25 27.63 -1.74
CA PHE A 65 6.85 27.25 -0.45
C PHE A 65 8.30 27.69 -0.32
N VAL A 66 9.06 27.58 -1.42
CA VAL A 66 10.47 27.99 -1.49
C VAL A 66 10.56 29.52 -1.51
N ASP A 67 9.72 30.18 -2.29
CA ASP A 67 9.69 31.64 -2.41
C ASP A 67 9.30 32.30 -1.09
N PHE A 68 8.31 31.75 -0.37
CA PHE A 68 7.97 32.20 0.97
C PHE A 68 9.16 32.03 1.94
N SER A 69 9.81 30.87 1.93
CA SER A 69 10.95 30.59 2.82
C SER A 69 12.14 31.51 2.54
N ASN A 70 12.40 31.81 1.27
CA ASN A 70 13.44 32.74 0.84
C ASN A 70 13.12 34.18 1.27
N ALA A 71 11.88 34.63 1.06
CA ALA A 71 11.44 35.95 1.50
C ALA A 71 11.48 36.08 3.04
N TYR A 72 11.06 35.04 3.76
CA TYR A 72 11.11 34.98 5.22
C TYR A 72 12.55 35.10 5.73
N SER A 73 13.47 34.35 5.13
CA SER A 73 14.90 34.42 5.45
C SER A 73 15.48 35.81 5.16
N ALA A 74 15.08 36.44 4.05
CA ALA A 74 15.50 37.79 3.72
C ALA A 74 15.00 38.83 4.74
N VAL A 75 13.76 38.72 5.21
CA VAL A 75 13.24 39.55 6.30
C VAL A 75 14.08 39.39 7.56
N LEU A 76 14.40 38.15 7.93
CA LEU A 76 15.24 37.91 9.11
C LEU A 76 16.65 38.49 8.97
N ILE A 77 17.25 38.42 7.78
CA ILE A 77 18.55 39.03 7.46
C ILE A 77 18.47 40.56 7.52
N GLU A 78 17.39 41.16 7.03
CA GLU A 78 17.17 42.61 7.11
C GLU A 78 17.00 43.05 8.56
N MET A 79 16.21 42.32 9.34
CA MET A 79 16.04 42.57 10.78
C MET A 79 17.33 42.37 11.57
N SER A 80 18.21 41.46 11.17
CA SER A 80 19.50 41.24 11.82
C SER A 80 20.55 42.29 11.45
N LYS A 81 20.47 42.91 10.27
CA LYS A 81 21.33 44.06 9.90
C LYS A 81 21.08 45.29 10.79
N SER A 82 19.89 45.39 11.39
CA SER A 82 19.51 46.44 12.35
C SER A 82 20.07 46.21 13.76
N GLY A 83 20.68 45.06 14.04
CA GLY A 83 21.20 44.68 15.36
C GLY A 83 22.56 43.99 15.30
N SER A 84 23.64 44.77 15.49
CA SER A 84 25.00 44.37 15.91
C SER A 84 25.49 42.94 15.59
N GLY A 85 26.38 42.82 14.59
CA GLY A 85 27.71 42.22 14.81
C GLY A 85 27.91 40.69 14.77
N GLY A 86 27.03 39.89 14.16
CA GLY A 86 27.28 38.47 13.90
C GLY A 86 27.33 38.14 12.41
N SER A 87 28.18 37.20 11.99
CA SER A 87 28.12 36.67 10.61
C SER A 87 26.72 36.10 10.36
N SER A 88 26.13 36.43 9.19
CA SER A 88 24.77 36.02 8.81
C SER A 88 24.51 34.53 9.02
N ASP A 89 25.53 33.70 8.81
CA ASP A 89 25.46 32.24 8.92
C ASP A 89 25.36 31.77 10.37
N ASP A 90 26.01 32.44 11.33
CA ASP A 90 25.97 32.08 12.75
C ASP A 90 24.58 32.34 13.34
N ILE A 91 23.92 33.40 12.86
CA ILE A 91 22.55 33.76 13.25
C ILE A 91 21.57 32.70 12.72
N LEU A 92 21.71 32.30 11.45
CA LEU A 92 20.88 31.26 10.84
C LEU A 92 21.04 29.92 11.56
N LEU A 93 22.28 29.48 11.81
CA LEU A 93 22.53 28.24 12.54
C LEU A 93 21.91 28.27 13.94
N LYS A 94 22.06 29.38 14.67
CA LYS A 94 21.49 29.54 16.01
C LYS A 94 19.95 29.49 16.00
N GLN A 95 19.31 30.09 15.00
CA GLN A 95 17.86 30.05 14.84
C GLN A 95 17.37 28.63 14.49
N THR A 96 18.05 27.95 13.57
CA THR A 96 17.74 26.56 13.20
C THR A 96 17.88 25.62 14.39
N LEU A 97 18.93 25.77 15.20
CA LEU A 97 19.11 24.98 16.43
C LEU A 97 18.02 25.23 17.46
N SER A 98 17.64 26.49 17.68
CA SER A 98 16.53 26.85 18.57
C SER A 98 15.20 26.24 18.13
N ALA A 99 14.94 26.21 16.82
CA ALA A 99 13.74 25.55 16.27
C ALA A 99 13.73 24.03 16.56
N TYR A 100 14.87 23.35 16.42
CA TYR A 100 14.97 21.93 16.75
C TYR A 100 14.86 21.64 18.26
N GLU A 101 15.44 22.48 19.11
CA GLU A 101 15.29 22.37 20.56
C GLU A 101 13.83 22.55 21.01
N ASN A 102 13.12 23.52 20.41
CA ASN A 102 11.69 23.70 20.64
C ASN A 102 10.86 22.52 20.11
N ALA A 103 11.23 21.94 18.96
CA ALA A 103 10.56 20.76 18.42
C ALA A 103 10.70 19.55 19.36
N ILE A 104 11.87 19.36 20.00
CA ILE A 104 12.06 18.32 21.02
C ILE A 104 11.07 18.52 22.17
N GLN A 105 10.98 19.72 22.73
CA GLN A 105 10.04 20.02 23.83
C GLN A 105 8.58 19.78 23.43
N GLN A 106 8.22 20.09 22.18
CA GLN A 106 6.87 19.85 21.67
C GLN A 106 6.55 18.39 21.35
N LEU A 107 7.57 17.55 21.18
CA LEU A 107 7.42 16.11 20.92
C LEU A 107 7.39 15.30 22.21
N GLU A 108 7.98 15.78 23.31
CA GLU A 108 7.95 15.09 24.60
C GLU A 108 6.51 14.73 25.03
N GLY A 109 6.29 13.44 25.32
CA GLY A 109 4.98 12.92 25.74
C GLY A 109 3.98 12.65 24.60
N LYS A 110 4.36 12.86 23.32
CA LYS A 110 3.53 12.47 22.16
C LYS A 110 3.84 11.04 21.69
N PRO A 111 2.90 10.37 20.99
CA PRO A 111 3.17 9.08 20.33
C PRO A 111 4.39 9.20 19.40
N TYR A 112 5.23 8.17 19.39
CA TYR A 112 6.48 8.11 18.58
C TYR A 112 7.57 9.11 18.95
N SER A 113 7.41 9.86 20.05
CA SER A 113 8.43 10.80 20.54
C SER A 113 9.78 10.14 20.80
N ASP A 114 9.78 8.90 21.31
CA ASP A 114 11.00 8.10 21.53
C ASP A 114 11.79 7.81 20.24
N LEU A 115 11.13 7.83 19.07
CA LEU A 115 11.75 7.60 17.77
C LEU A 115 12.23 8.91 17.12
N LEU A 116 11.53 10.02 17.35
CA LEU A 116 11.79 11.30 16.70
C LEU A 116 12.77 12.19 17.47
N ILE A 117 12.77 12.12 18.80
CA ILE A 117 13.63 12.95 19.65
C ILE A 117 15.13 12.62 19.47
N PRO A 118 15.58 11.35 19.46
CA PRO A 118 17.01 11.05 19.36
C PRO A 118 17.67 11.58 18.06
N PRO A 119 17.06 11.42 16.87
CA PRO A 119 17.59 12.04 15.65
C PRO A 119 17.70 13.56 15.75
N ILE A 120 16.68 14.24 16.27
CA ILE A 120 16.69 15.71 16.41
C ILE A 120 17.76 16.16 17.40
N LYS A 121 17.98 15.43 18.50
CA LYS A 121 19.08 15.68 19.45
C LYS A 121 20.44 15.59 18.77
N ASN A 122 20.65 14.58 17.92
CA ASN A 122 21.91 14.42 17.20
C ASN A 122 22.13 15.56 16.17
N ILE A 123 21.07 16.12 15.57
CA ILE A 123 21.17 17.33 14.71
C ILE A 123 21.61 18.53 15.55
N VAL A 124 21.01 18.71 16.73
CA VAL A 124 21.35 19.81 17.63
C VAL A 124 22.80 19.71 18.07
N GLU A 125 23.28 18.51 18.42
CA GLU A 125 24.68 18.27 18.76
C GLU A 125 25.62 18.54 17.58
N LEU A 126 25.25 18.11 16.37
CA LEU A 126 26.02 18.38 15.16
C LEU A 126 26.18 19.89 14.92
N GLY A 127 25.11 20.68 15.03
CA GLY A 127 25.23 22.14 14.87
C GLY A 127 25.99 22.82 16.02
N LYS A 128 25.95 22.24 17.23
CA LYS A 128 26.76 22.72 18.38
C LYS A 128 28.25 22.35 18.29
N SER A 129 28.65 21.50 17.33
CA SER A 129 30.05 21.07 17.16
C SER A 129 30.99 22.15 16.59
N GLY A 130 30.48 23.33 16.24
CA GLY A 130 31.27 24.46 15.72
C GLY A 130 31.45 24.45 14.21
N ILE A 131 30.65 23.67 13.48
CA ILE A 131 30.61 23.70 12.00
C ILE A 131 29.86 24.92 11.48
N SER A 132 30.21 25.39 10.27
CA SER A 132 29.50 26.50 9.63
C SER A 132 28.12 26.08 9.12
N TYR A 133 27.20 27.03 8.98
CA TYR A 133 25.84 26.78 8.53
C TYR A 133 25.75 26.04 7.17
N PRO A 134 26.56 26.37 6.13
CA PRO A 134 26.55 25.60 4.89
C PRO A 134 27.04 24.16 5.05
N VAL A 135 28.02 23.92 5.92
CA VAL A 135 28.53 22.57 6.21
C VAL A 135 27.51 21.77 7.02
N PHE A 136 26.82 22.42 7.95
CA PHE A 136 25.69 21.85 8.69
C PHE A 136 24.59 21.39 7.74
N LEU A 137 24.10 22.27 6.85
CA LEU A 137 23.07 21.94 5.87
C LEU A 137 23.49 20.80 4.94
N ARG A 138 24.72 20.84 4.42
CA ARG A 138 25.26 19.77 3.56
C ARG A 138 25.27 18.43 4.29
N ILE A 139 25.73 18.37 5.54
CA ILE A 139 25.75 17.13 6.32
C ILE A 139 24.34 16.66 6.64
N CYS A 140 23.40 17.57 6.94
CA CYS A 140 21.99 17.24 7.13
C CYS A 140 21.34 16.66 5.87
N GLU A 141 21.68 17.18 4.68
CA GLU A 141 21.23 16.64 3.39
C GLU A 141 21.89 15.30 3.06
N GLU A 142 23.23 15.23 3.09
CA GLU A 142 24.01 14.03 2.76
C GLU A 142 23.68 12.84 3.66
N LYS A 143 23.33 13.10 4.93
CA LYS A 143 22.98 12.05 5.90
C LYS A 143 21.47 11.84 6.05
N GLY A 144 20.66 12.46 5.19
CA GLY A 144 19.21 12.23 5.12
C GLY A 144 18.40 12.75 6.30
N LEU A 145 18.96 13.65 7.13
CA LEU A 145 18.29 14.22 8.31
C LEU A 145 17.11 15.11 7.93
N ASN A 146 17.17 15.79 6.78
CA ASN A 146 16.01 16.51 6.25
C ASN A 146 14.84 15.55 5.96
N LYS A 147 15.11 14.31 5.55
CA LYS A 147 14.07 13.29 5.31
C LYS A 147 13.45 12.72 6.58
N ALA A 148 14.23 12.65 7.66
CA ALA A 148 13.72 12.29 8.99
C ALA A 148 12.73 13.35 9.53
N LEU A 149 12.93 14.62 9.15
CA LEU A 149 12.08 15.75 9.53
C LEU A 149 10.87 15.95 8.58
N GLU A 150 10.98 15.53 7.32
CA GLU A 150 9.87 15.53 6.34
C GLU A 150 8.77 14.50 6.66
N GLY A 151 8.90 13.75 7.77
CA GLY A 151 7.88 12.78 8.20
C GLY A 151 7.70 11.62 7.21
N ASN A 152 8.74 11.31 6.42
CA ASN A 152 8.61 10.36 5.33
C ASN A 152 8.60 8.90 5.85
N TYR A 153 7.42 8.46 6.27
CA TYR A 153 6.74 7.14 6.26
C TYR A 153 7.51 5.80 6.14
N VAL A 154 8.82 5.74 6.26
CA VAL A 154 9.59 4.48 6.21
C VAL A 154 10.23 4.24 7.55
N THR A 155 9.36 4.09 8.55
CA THR A 155 9.78 3.60 9.85
C THR A 155 9.75 2.07 9.88
N ARG A 156 10.45 1.50 10.85
CA ARG A 156 10.43 0.06 11.10
C ARG A 156 9.01 -0.45 11.33
N GLU A 157 8.16 0.34 11.99
CA GLU A 157 6.76 0.03 12.28
C GLU A 157 5.93 -0.12 11.00
N VAL A 158 6.18 0.71 9.98
CA VAL A 158 5.51 0.54 8.69
C VAL A 158 5.86 -0.80 8.07
N LYS A 159 7.13 -1.24 8.15
CA LYS A 159 7.54 -2.56 7.64
C LYS A 159 6.92 -3.72 8.42
N LEU A 160 6.77 -3.58 9.74
CA LEU A 160 6.03 -4.54 10.54
C LEU A 160 4.55 -4.59 10.13
N SER A 161 3.92 -3.44 9.90
CA SER A 161 2.52 -3.38 9.47
C SER A 161 2.27 -4.04 8.11
N GLU A 162 3.23 -3.97 7.18
CA GLU A 162 3.16 -4.67 5.88
C GLU A 162 3.21 -6.20 6.07
N ILE A 163 4.04 -6.69 7.00
CA ILE A 163 4.07 -8.12 7.36
C ILE A 163 2.74 -8.54 7.98
N GLU A 164 2.25 -7.79 8.97
CA GLU A 164 0.97 -8.08 9.61
C GLU A 164 -0.19 -8.06 8.62
N PHE A 165 -0.18 -7.11 7.68
CA PHE A 165 -1.17 -7.04 6.61
C PHE A 165 -1.09 -8.29 5.73
N ALA A 166 0.10 -8.67 5.26
CA ALA A 166 0.26 -9.87 4.44
C ALA A 166 -0.15 -11.16 5.19
N GLU A 167 0.13 -11.26 6.49
CA GLU A 167 -0.29 -12.38 7.33
C GLU A 167 -1.83 -12.43 7.47
N LYS A 168 -2.49 -11.29 7.73
CA LYS A 168 -3.96 -11.17 7.81
C LYS A 168 -4.64 -11.47 6.48
N MET A 169 -4.00 -11.13 5.37
CA MET A 169 -4.50 -11.40 4.03
C MET A 169 -4.18 -12.82 3.53
N PHE A 170 -3.46 -13.62 4.31
CA PHE A 170 -3.01 -14.98 3.94
C PHE A 170 -2.16 -14.99 2.66
N LEU A 171 -1.14 -14.14 2.61
CA LEU A 171 -0.23 -13.96 1.48
C LEU A 171 1.19 -14.45 1.83
N PRO A 172 1.44 -15.78 1.84
CA PRO A 172 2.66 -16.34 2.46
C PRO A 172 3.95 -15.99 1.72
N VAL A 173 3.91 -15.76 0.40
CA VAL A 173 5.09 -15.36 -0.37
C VAL A 173 5.44 -13.90 -0.05
N GLU A 174 4.43 -13.04 0.02
CA GLU A 174 4.56 -11.65 0.40
C GLU A 174 5.03 -11.49 1.85
N VAL A 175 4.59 -12.37 2.78
CA VAL A 175 5.14 -12.41 4.14
C VAL A 175 6.65 -12.65 4.14
N LYS A 176 7.15 -13.60 3.33
CA LYS A 176 8.59 -13.86 3.19
C LYS A 176 9.32 -12.64 2.63
N MET A 177 8.76 -12.04 1.57
CA MET A 177 9.28 -10.84 0.92
C MET A 177 9.40 -9.67 1.92
N HIS A 178 8.34 -9.36 2.66
CA HIS A 178 8.34 -8.26 3.62
C HIS A 178 9.25 -8.52 4.83
N LYS A 179 9.41 -9.78 5.27
CA LYS A 179 10.42 -10.15 6.28
C LYS A 179 11.85 -9.91 5.78
N GLU A 180 12.15 -10.22 4.52
CA GLU A 180 13.46 -9.93 3.92
C GLU A 180 13.69 -8.42 3.79
N ILE A 181 12.67 -7.65 3.38
CA ILE A 181 12.74 -6.17 3.33
C ILE A 181 13.02 -5.58 4.72
N LEU A 182 12.32 -6.07 5.75
CA LEU A 182 12.55 -5.64 7.13
C LEU A 182 13.97 -5.97 7.61
N SER A 183 14.48 -7.16 7.30
CA SER A 183 15.85 -7.54 7.66
C SER A 183 16.90 -6.62 7.05
N VAL A 184 16.73 -6.24 5.77
CA VAL A 184 17.64 -5.30 5.10
C VAL A 184 17.51 -3.90 5.70
N PHE A 185 16.29 -3.47 6.04
CA PHE A 185 16.07 -2.20 6.73
C PHE A 185 16.78 -2.17 8.09
N ASP A 186 16.64 -3.21 8.91
CA ASP A 186 17.25 -3.31 10.23
C ASP A 186 18.78 -3.33 10.12
N GLU A 187 19.34 -4.06 9.16
CA GLU A 187 20.79 -4.10 8.90
C GLU A 187 21.34 -2.72 8.53
N MET A 188 20.71 -2.03 7.56
CA MET A 188 21.17 -0.72 7.12
C MET A 188 21.00 0.34 8.22
N SER A 189 19.88 0.30 8.94
CA SER A 189 19.61 1.16 10.09
C SER A 189 20.70 1.03 11.16
N SER A 190 21.13 -0.20 11.46
CA SER A 190 22.17 -0.46 12.48
C SER A 190 23.55 0.11 12.13
N LYS A 191 23.83 0.29 10.84
CA LYS A 191 25.09 0.83 10.32
C LYS A 191 25.03 2.36 10.12
N ALA A 192 23.82 2.93 10.11
CA ALA A 192 23.61 4.34 9.88
C ALA A 192 23.85 5.15 11.16
N GLN A 193 24.47 6.32 11.02
CA GLN A 193 24.82 7.18 12.14
C GLN A 193 23.61 7.61 13.00
N PHE A 194 22.43 7.72 12.41
CA PHE A 194 21.22 8.17 13.08
C PHE A 194 20.16 7.08 13.21
N GLY A 195 20.51 5.81 12.96
CA GLY A 195 19.56 4.70 13.01
C GLY A 195 18.54 4.69 11.86
N ILE A 196 18.71 5.55 10.86
CA ILE A 196 17.85 5.63 9.67
C ILE A 196 18.73 5.34 8.45
N PRO A 197 18.35 4.37 7.61
CA PRO A 197 19.17 3.98 6.46
C PRO A 197 19.11 5.06 5.37
N ASP A 198 20.11 5.09 4.48
CA ASP A 198 19.98 5.88 3.26
C ASP A 198 18.77 5.41 2.47
N MET A 199 17.83 6.33 2.26
CA MET A 199 16.52 6.01 1.70
C MET A 199 16.56 5.67 0.21
N PHE A 200 17.54 6.19 -0.52
CA PHE A 200 17.72 5.88 -1.93
C PHE A 200 18.32 4.47 -2.08
N GLU A 201 19.39 4.18 -1.34
CA GLU A 201 20.01 2.86 -1.32
C GLU A 201 19.03 1.79 -0.82
N PHE A 202 18.29 2.07 0.24
CA PHE A 202 17.25 1.16 0.76
C PHE A 202 16.15 0.93 -0.28
N GLY A 203 15.71 1.99 -0.98
CA GLY A 203 14.73 1.90 -2.06
C GLY A 203 15.18 0.96 -3.19
N LEU A 204 16.45 1.05 -3.61
CA LEU A 204 17.03 0.15 -4.61
C LEU A 204 17.10 -1.30 -4.15
N LYS A 205 17.56 -1.54 -2.91
CA LYS A 205 17.62 -2.91 -2.33
C LYS A 205 16.23 -3.51 -2.17
N ARG A 206 15.26 -2.73 -1.68
CA ARG A 206 13.85 -3.12 -1.61
C ARG A 206 13.34 -3.54 -2.99
N GLN A 207 13.58 -2.74 -4.02
CA GLN A 207 13.11 -3.02 -5.37
C GLN A 207 13.69 -4.34 -5.91
N HIS A 208 14.97 -4.63 -5.62
CA HIS A 208 15.59 -5.91 -5.98
C HIS A 208 14.93 -7.10 -5.28
N ILE A 209 14.57 -6.96 -4.00
CA ILE A 209 13.83 -8.00 -3.27
C ILE A 209 12.45 -8.19 -3.92
N GLU A 210 11.72 -7.11 -4.22
CA GLU A 210 10.42 -7.21 -4.88
C GLU A 210 10.52 -7.90 -6.25
N TRP A 211 11.55 -7.60 -7.06
CA TRP A 211 11.81 -8.29 -8.32
C TRP A 211 12.15 -9.77 -8.15
N LYS A 212 12.89 -10.12 -7.10
CA LYS A 212 13.22 -11.51 -6.75
C LYS A 212 11.95 -12.32 -6.45
N TYR A 213 10.99 -11.76 -5.71
CA TYR A 213 9.76 -12.46 -5.32
C TYR A 213 8.61 -12.36 -6.33
N ALA A 214 8.62 -11.38 -7.24
CA ALA A 214 7.54 -11.18 -8.21
C ALA A 214 7.17 -12.46 -9.02
N PRO A 215 8.12 -13.27 -9.52
CA PRO A 215 7.79 -14.51 -10.22
C PRO A 215 7.08 -15.55 -9.34
N GLU A 216 7.48 -15.68 -8.06
CA GLU A 216 6.88 -16.64 -7.12
C GLU A 216 5.46 -16.21 -6.75
N ILE A 217 5.24 -14.91 -6.53
CA ILE A 217 3.91 -14.33 -6.29
C ILE A 217 2.98 -14.61 -7.48
N GLU A 218 3.46 -14.39 -8.71
CA GLU A 218 2.64 -14.62 -9.89
C GLU A 218 2.37 -16.11 -10.09
N LYS A 219 3.37 -16.97 -9.87
CA LYS A 219 3.20 -18.43 -9.89
C LYS A 219 2.13 -18.87 -8.87
N TRP A 220 2.17 -18.36 -7.65
CA TRP A 220 1.19 -18.66 -6.60
C TRP A 220 -0.23 -18.31 -7.04
N LYS A 221 -0.43 -17.09 -7.58
CA LYS A 221 -1.72 -16.62 -8.10
C LYS A 221 -2.20 -17.47 -9.29
N MET A 222 -1.29 -17.85 -10.20
CA MET A 222 -1.66 -18.69 -11.34
C MET A 222 -2.10 -20.08 -10.92
N ILE A 223 -1.44 -20.69 -9.93
CA ILE A 223 -1.84 -21.99 -9.40
C ILE A 223 -3.27 -21.91 -8.85
N ILE A 224 -3.58 -20.86 -8.07
CA ILE A 224 -4.93 -20.61 -7.53
C ILE A 224 -5.98 -20.58 -8.64
N ARG A 225 -5.80 -19.71 -9.63
CA ARG A 225 -6.74 -19.58 -10.75
C ARG A 225 -6.97 -20.88 -11.51
N HIS A 226 -5.94 -21.71 -11.66
CA HIS A 226 -6.05 -22.97 -12.39
C HIS A 226 -6.86 -24.01 -11.63
N TRP A 227 -6.56 -24.24 -10.34
CA TRP A 227 -7.30 -25.23 -9.59
C TRP A 227 -8.75 -24.79 -9.34
N GLU A 228 -9.00 -23.49 -9.13
CA GLU A 228 -10.38 -22.95 -9.02
C GLU A 228 -11.19 -23.30 -10.28
N LYS A 229 -10.60 -23.11 -11.45
CA LYS A 229 -11.25 -23.42 -12.72
C LYS A 229 -11.51 -24.93 -12.88
N LEU A 230 -10.60 -25.78 -12.42
CA LEU A 230 -10.81 -27.23 -12.42
C LEU A 230 -11.98 -27.63 -11.50
N LEU A 231 -12.06 -27.05 -10.30
CA LEU A 231 -13.20 -27.27 -9.39
C LEU A 231 -14.51 -26.82 -10.04
N GLU A 232 -14.54 -25.65 -10.68
CA GLU A 232 -15.72 -25.13 -11.38
C GLU A 232 -16.18 -26.08 -12.50
N TYR A 233 -15.26 -26.54 -13.36
CA TYR A 233 -15.62 -27.47 -14.43
C TYR A 233 -16.19 -28.80 -13.92
N MET A 234 -15.61 -29.33 -12.83
CA MET A 234 -16.09 -30.56 -12.19
C MET A 234 -17.46 -30.34 -11.56
N ASN A 235 -17.63 -29.24 -10.82
CA ASN A 235 -18.87 -28.88 -10.15
C ASN A 235 -20.00 -28.69 -11.17
N ASP A 236 -19.78 -27.90 -12.21
CA ASP A 236 -20.76 -27.69 -13.27
C ASP A 236 -21.09 -28.97 -14.02
N TRP A 237 -20.10 -29.83 -14.25
CA TRP A 237 -20.35 -31.12 -14.89
C TRP A 237 -21.28 -31.98 -14.04
N ILE A 238 -21.01 -32.15 -12.74
CA ILE A 238 -21.86 -32.94 -11.83
C ILE A 238 -23.25 -32.31 -11.70
N ASP A 239 -23.31 -31.00 -11.42
CA ASP A 239 -24.55 -30.27 -11.21
C ASP A 239 -25.44 -30.28 -12.45
N SER A 240 -24.87 -30.36 -13.66
CA SER A 240 -25.65 -30.45 -14.91
C SER A 240 -26.49 -31.72 -15.03
N PHE A 241 -26.25 -32.75 -14.21
CA PHE A 241 -27.09 -33.95 -14.12
C PHE A 241 -28.17 -33.88 -13.03
N CYS A 242 -28.15 -32.84 -12.21
CA CYS A 242 -29.09 -32.67 -11.09
C CYS A 242 -30.44 -32.11 -11.56
N GLU A 243 -31.51 -32.40 -10.81
CA GLU A 243 -32.88 -31.96 -11.10
C GLU A 243 -33.05 -30.43 -11.04
N PHE A 244 -32.18 -29.72 -10.31
CA PHE A 244 -32.22 -28.27 -10.25
C PHE A 244 -31.62 -27.60 -11.50
N ALA A 245 -30.80 -28.29 -12.31
CA ALA A 245 -30.07 -27.69 -13.43
C ALA A 245 -30.93 -26.88 -14.41
N PRO A 246 -32.17 -27.30 -14.78
CA PRO A 246 -33.05 -26.51 -15.65
C PRO A 246 -33.51 -25.16 -15.07
N ARG A 247 -33.31 -24.94 -13.76
CA ARG A 247 -33.69 -23.72 -13.02
C ARG A 247 -32.48 -22.90 -12.57
N ASP A 248 -31.27 -23.41 -12.78
CA ASP A 248 -30.04 -22.78 -12.33
C ASP A 248 -29.50 -21.78 -13.36
N THR A 249 -29.09 -20.61 -12.88
CA THR A 249 -28.67 -19.46 -13.71
C THR A 249 -27.47 -19.77 -14.60
N ARG A 250 -26.67 -20.79 -14.28
CA ARG A 250 -25.56 -21.26 -15.12
C ARG A 250 -26.01 -21.78 -16.48
N TRP A 251 -27.23 -22.33 -16.58
CA TRP A 251 -27.74 -22.93 -17.83
C TRP A 251 -29.02 -22.31 -18.36
N THR A 252 -29.83 -21.67 -17.50
CA THR A 252 -31.09 -21.06 -17.92
C THR A 252 -30.89 -20.04 -19.03
N ASP A 253 -31.71 -20.11 -20.06
CA ASP A 253 -31.66 -19.23 -21.22
C ASP A 253 -32.99 -18.50 -21.39
N MET A 254 -32.95 -17.18 -21.59
CA MET A 254 -34.14 -16.34 -21.78
C MET A 254 -34.99 -16.74 -23.00
N ARG A 255 -34.40 -17.45 -23.97
CA ARG A 255 -35.12 -17.97 -25.15
C ARG A 255 -35.95 -19.22 -24.85
N GLY A 256 -35.88 -19.76 -23.63
CA GLY A 256 -36.74 -20.82 -23.14
C GLY A 256 -36.08 -22.18 -22.92
N ILE A 257 -36.91 -23.17 -22.54
CA ILE A 257 -36.46 -24.48 -22.03
C ILE A 257 -35.65 -25.30 -23.05
N PHE A 258 -35.92 -25.16 -24.35
CA PHE A 258 -35.17 -25.86 -25.39
C PHE A 258 -33.68 -25.47 -25.37
N TYR A 259 -33.38 -24.17 -25.30
CA TYR A 259 -32.01 -23.66 -25.24
C TYR A 259 -31.33 -23.98 -23.91
N THR A 260 -32.10 -23.93 -22.81
CA THR A 260 -31.62 -24.35 -21.48
C THR A 260 -31.15 -25.81 -21.50
N LYS A 261 -31.97 -26.74 -22.02
CA LYS A 261 -31.61 -28.16 -22.15
C LYS A 261 -30.38 -28.36 -23.05
N ARG A 262 -30.24 -27.56 -24.12
CA ARG A 262 -29.04 -27.58 -24.98
C ARG A 262 -27.79 -27.15 -24.22
N ASN A 263 -27.87 -26.11 -23.38
CA ASN A 263 -26.75 -25.64 -22.55
C ASN A 263 -26.32 -26.71 -21.54
N ILE A 264 -27.29 -27.33 -20.85
CA ILE A 264 -27.05 -28.46 -19.93
C ILE A 264 -26.34 -29.59 -20.68
N LYS A 265 -26.89 -30.02 -21.82
CA LYS A 265 -26.32 -31.10 -22.62
C LYS A 265 -24.89 -30.79 -23.08
N ARG A 266 -24.62 -29.53 -23.46
CA ARG A 266 -23.27 -29.07 -23.81
C ARG A 266 -22.31 -29.21 -22.62
N THR A 267 -22.72 -28.83 -21.41
CA THR A 267 -21.90 -29.01 -20.21
C THR A 267 -21.63 -30.50 -19.95
N GLN A 268 -22.67 -31.35 -19.99
CA GLN A 268 -22.54 -32.80 -19.81
C GLN A 268 -21.55 -33.44 -20.78
N ASP A 269 -21.63 -33.06 -22.07
CA ASP A 269 -20.84 -33.70 -23.13
C ASP A 269 -19.44 -33.09 -23.28
N CYS A 270 -19.27 -31.78 -23.05
CA CYS A 270 -18.02 -31.07 -23.33
C CYS A 270 -17.12 -30.86 -22.10
N ASN A 271 -17.67 -30.64 -20.90
CA ASN A 271 -16.85 -30.30 -19.73
C ASN A 271 -15.79 -31.35 -19.41
N PRO A 272 -16.03 -32.68 -19.50
CA PRO A 272 -14.97 -33.66 -19.24
C PRO A 272 -13.75 -33.50 -20.15
N GLY A 273 -13.96 -33.18 -21.43
CA GLY A 273 -12.87 -32.93 -22.37
C GLY A 273 -12.12 -31.63 -22.06
N VAL A 274 -12.86 -30.56 -21.73
CA VAL A 274 -12.28 -29.27 -21.31
C VAL A 274 -11.48 -29.43 -20.02
N PHE A 275 -12.05 -30.12 -19.03
CA PHE A 275 -11.42 -30.42 -17.76
C PHE A 275 -10.08 -31.13 -17.97
N LYS A 276 -10.06 -32.23 -18.74
CA LYS A 276 -8.84 -33.01 -18.99
C LYS A 276 -7.74 -32.20 -19.67
N GLN A 277 -8.11 -31.33 -20.61
CA GLN A 277 -7.15 -30.43 -21.26
C GLN A 277 -6.58 -29.40 -20.27
N ARG A 278 -7.41 -28.88 -19.37
CA ARG A 278 -6.97 -27.90 -18.35
C ARG A 278 -6.09 -28.55 -17.28
N GLU A 279 -6.42 -29.76 -16.86
CA GLU A 279 -5.59 -30.55 -15.95
C GLU A 279 -4.22 -30.84 -16.58
N ARG A 280 -4.18 -31.20 -17.87
CA ARG A 280 -2.92 -31.39 -18.59
C ARG A 280 -2.05 -30.13 -18.58
N ILE A 281 -2.65 -28.96 -18.86
CA ILE A 281 -1.92 -27.67 -18.80
C ILE A 281 -1.44 -27.39 -17.37
N PHE A 282 -2.25 -27.68 -16.36
CA PHE A 282 -1.88 -27.49 -14.96
C PHE A 282 -0.67 -28.37 -14.57
N GLN A 283 -0.65 -29.62 -15.03
CA GLN A 283 0.49 -30.52 -14.87
C GLN A 283 1.73 -30.05 -15.64
N GLU A 284 1.58 -29.61 -16.89
CA GLU A 284 2.68 -29.14 -17.75
C GLU A 284 3.34 -27.86 -17.18
N CYS A 285 2.54 -26.92 -16.67
CA CYS A 285 3.04 -25.63 -16.19
C CYS A 285 3.54 -25.68 -14.74
N PHE A 286 2.93 -26.48 -13.87
CA PHE A 286 3.18 -26.42 -12.42
C PHE A 286 3.57 -27.77 -11.81
N GLY A 287 3.50 -28.86 -12.55
CA GLY A 287 3.74 -30.21 -12.03
C GLY A 287 2.64 -30.71 -11.10
N LEU A 288 1.45 -30.10 -11.15
CA LEU A 288 0.32 -30.39 -10.28
C LEU A 288 -0.85 -30.98 -11.08
N GLY A 289 -1.39 -32.10 -10.60
CA GLY A 289 -2.61 -32.72 -11.10
C GLY A 289 -3.79 -32.51 -10.14
N TRP A 290 -4.95 -33.06 -10.49
CA TRP A 290 -6.17 -32.95 -9.67
C TRP A 290 -5.95 -33.40 -8.22
N GLU A 291 -5.31 -34.55 -8.01
CA GLU A 291 -5.09 -35.12 -6.69
C GLU A 291 -4.17 -34.25 -5.81
N ASN A 292 -3.26 -33.48 -6.42
CA ASN A 292 -2.31 -32.64 -5.69
C ASN A 292 -2.95 -31.36 -5.16
N ILE A 293 -4.07 -30.90 -5.75
CA ILE A 293 -4.73 -29.63 -5.40
C ILE A 293 -5.00 -29.56 -3.89
N PHE A 294 -5.63 -30.60 -3.35
CA PHE A 294 -6.19 -30.59 -2.00
C PHE A 294 -5.14 -30.63 -0.89
N SER A 295 -3.90 -31.03 -1.22
CA SER A 295 -2.75 -31.01 -0.31
C SER A 295 -1.77 -29.89 -0.60
N HIS A 296 -1.96 -29.12 -1.67
CA HIS A 296 -1.02 -28.07 -2.06
C HIS A 296 -1.18 -26.82 -1.18
N ASP A 297 -0.05 -26.18 -0.87
CA ASP A 297 -0.01 -25.02 0.04
C ASP A 297 -0.97 -23.89 -0.37
N THR A 298 -1.12 -23.64 -1.67
CA THR A 298 -2.07 -22.64 -2.18
C THR A 298 -3.51 -22.97 -1.78
N PHE A 299 -3.93 -24.23 -1.89
CA PHE A 299 -5.29 -24.64 -1.57
C PHE A 299 -5.52 -24.60 -0.06
N LEU A 300 -4.59 -25.14 0.73
CA LEU A 300 -4.67 -25.12 2.20
C LEU A 300 -4.72 -23.69 2.74
N THR A 301 -3.97 -22.77 2.13
CA THR A 301 -3.99 -21.35 2.48
C THR A 301 -5.36 -20.72 2.19
N GLU A 302 -5.94 -20.96 1.01
CA GLU A 302 -7.27 -20.44 0.66
C GLU A 302 -8.39 -21.04 1.52
N VAL A 303 -8.29 -22.32 1.90
CA VAL A 303 -9.22 -22.95 2.86
C VAL A 303 -9.13 -22.27 4.22
N LYS A 304 -7.91 -22.07 4.74
CA LYS A 304 -7.68 -21.38 6.03
C LYS A 304 -8.19 -19.94 5.99
N ALA A 305 -8.10 -19.28 4.84
CA ALA A 305 -8.60 -17.93 4.61
C ALA A 305 -10.13 -17.86 4.41
N GLY A 306 -10.82 -19.00 4.32
CA GLY A 306 -12.28 -19.04 4.06
C GLY A 306 -12.67 -18.58 2.65
N ARG A 307 -11.75 -18.66 1.68
CA ARG A 307 -11.96 -18.15 0.32
C ARG A 307 -12.36 -19.23 -0.70
N VAL A 308 -12.34 -20.51 -0.31
CA VAL A 308 -12.84 -21.61 -1.14
C VAL A 308 -14.37 -21.66 -1.04
N PRO A 309 -15.14 -21.46 -2.13
CA PRO A 309 -16.61 -21.39 -2.11
C PRO A 309 -17.30 -22.77 -2.03
N HIS A 310 -16.61 -23.76 -1.48
CA HIS A 310 -17.10 -25.14 -1.36
C HIS A 310 -17.02 -25.60 0.09
N SER A 311 -18.10 -26.19 0.59
CA SER A 311 -18.10 -26.95 1.84
C SER A 311 -17.23 -28.20 1.71
N GLU A 312 -16.83 -28.77 2.86
CA GLU A 312 -16.12 -30.05 2.89
C GLU A 312 -16.87 -31.15 2.13
N GLU A 313 -18.19 -31.19 2.25
CA GLU A 313 -19.02 -32.18 1.55
C GLU A 313 -19.01 -31.94 0.04
N SER A 314 -19.12 -30.70 -0.43
CA SER A 314 -18.94 -30.39 -1.85
C SER A 314 -17.59 -30.85 -2.35
N LEU A 315 -16.50 -30.56 -1.63
CA LEU A 315 -15.16 -30.96 -2.05
C LEU A 315 -15.03 -32.49 -2.16
N LYS A 316 -15.62 -33.25 -1.22
CA LYS A 316 -15.68 -34.73 -1.31
C LYS A 316 -16.43 -35.21 -2.54
N ILE A 317 -17.60 -34.62 -2.83
CA ILE A 317 -18.40 -34.94 -4.03
C ILE A 317 -17.56 -34.71 -5.30
N LEU A 318 -16.85 -33.58 -5.40
CA LEU A 318 -15.98 -33.28 -6.55
C LEU A 318 -14.84 -34.30 -6.68
N GLN A 319 -14.18 -34.63 -5.56
CA GLN A 319 -13.09 -35.61 -5.53
C GLN A 319 -13.54 -37.01 -5.97
N GLU A 320 -14.65 -37.50 -5.43
CA GLU A 320 -15.22 -38.80 -5.79
C GLU A 320 -15.71 -38.83 -7.24
N GLY A 321 -16.25 -37.70 -7.74
CA GLY A 321 -16.73 -37.54 -9.11
C GLY A 321 -15.64 -37.57 -10.18
N TYR A 322 -14.40 -37.23 -9.82
CA TYR A 322 -13.28 -37.15 -10.75
C TYR A 322 -13.08 -38.43 -11.58
N GLN A 323 -13.15 -39.60 -10.95
CA GLN A 323 -12.95 -40.89 -11.64
C GLN A 323 -13.99 -41.16 -12.76
N TYR A 324 -15.16 -40.52 -12.65
CA TYR A 324 -16.25 -40.65 -13.60
C TYR A 324 -16.25 -39.55 -14.66
N CYS A 325 -15.48 -38.47 -14.49
CA CYS A 325 -15.45 -37.32 -15.41
C CYS A 325 -14.70 -37.66 -16.70
N LYS A 326 -15.40 -38.29 -17.64
CA LYS A 326 -14.88 -38.72 -18.95
C LYS A 326 -15.85 -38.27 -20.05
N PRO A 327 -15.39 -38.03 -21.29
CA PRO A 327 -16.30 -37.69 -22.38
C PRO A 327 -17.41 -38.73 -22.53
N PHE A 328 -18.65 -38.26 -22.65
CA PHE A 328 -19.86 -39.09 -22.81
C PHE A 328 -20.20 -40.02 -21.63
N SER A 329 -19.58 -39.83 -20.46
CA SER A 329 -19.98 -40.51 -19.23
C SER A 329 -20.92 -39.66 -18.38
N LYS A 330 -21.41 -40.25 -17.30
CA LYS A 330 -22.21 -39.59 -16.26
C LYS A 330 -21.62 -39.87 -14.88
N PRO A 331 -21.81 -38.97 -13.89
CA PRO A 331 -21.49 -39.28 -12.50
C PRO A 331 -22.35 -40.45 -11.99
N GLU A 332 -21.90 -41.11 -10.91
CA GLU A 332 -22.75 -42.07 -10.23
C GLU A 332 -23.98 -41.43 -9.61
N GLU A 333 -25.06 -42.20 -9.51
CA GLU A 333 -26.34 -41.71 -8.99
C GLU A 333 -26.24 -41.20 -7.55
N ASN A 334 -25.40 -41.81 -6.72
CA ASN A 334 -25.14 -41.35 -5.35
C ASN A 334 -24.49 -39.96 -5.31
N ILE A 335 -23.54 -39.69 -6.22
CA ILE A 335 -22.86 -38.40 -6.34
C ILE A 335 -23.88 -37.31 -6.71
N ILE A 336 -24.77 -37.60 -7.67
CA ILE A 336 -25.82 -36.67 -8.10
C ILE A 336 -26.77 -36.35 -6.94
N LYS A 337 -27.27 -37.37 -6.22
CA LYS A 337 -28.17 -37.17 -5.06
C LYS A 337 -27.53 -36.34 -3.95
N ARG A 338 -26.23 -36.55 -3.67
CA ARG A 338 -25.49 -35.75 -2.68
C ARG A 338 -25.29 -34.30 -3.14
N ALA A 339 -24.99 -34.09 -4.42
CA ALA A 339 -24.89 -32.75 -4.99
C ALA A 339 -26.24 -31.99 -4.90
N GLU A 340 -27.35 -32.65 -5.20
CA GLU A 340 -28.70 -32.10 -5.03
C GLU A 340 -28.99 -31.72 -3.57
N ALA A 341 -28.71 -32.62 -2.63
CA ALA A 341 -28.92 -32.35 -1.21
C ALA A 341 -28.11 -31.13 -0.73
N GLU A 342 -26.86 -31.02 -1.19
CA GLU A 342 -25.99 -29.90 -0.87
C GLU A 342 -26.48 -28.57 -1.48
N TYR A 343 -26.96 -28.61 -2.72
CA TYR A 343 -27.59 -27.45 -3.38
C TYR A 343 -28.79 -26.96 -2.57
N TYR A 344 -29.72 -27.84 -2.21
CA TYR A 344 -30.90 -27.46 -1.43
C TYR A 344 -30.56 -27.03 0.00
N ARG A 345 -29.50 -27.57 0.60
CA ARG A 345 -29.02 -27.09 1.91
C ARG A 345 -28.56 -25.64 1.84
N ARG A 346 -27.90 -25.24 0.75
CA ARG A 346 -27.38 -23.87 0.56
C ARG A 346 -28.44 -22.88 0.09
N TYR A 347 -29.27 -23.29 -0.86
CA TYR A 347 -30.18 -22.39 -1.61
C TYR A 347 -31.66 -22.70 -1.39
N GLY A 348 -31.98 -23.85 -0.78
CA GLY A 348 -33.34 -24.35 -0.59
C GLY A 348 -34.06 -23.85 0.66
N LYS A 349 -33.54 -22.82 1.36
CA LYS A 349 -34.37 -22.08 2.32
C LYS A 349 -35.44 -21.29 1.54
N LYS A 350 -36.61 -21.89 1.39
CA LYS A 350 -37.89 -21.17 1.34
C LYS A 350 -38.60 -21.35 2.65
#